data_AF-A0A960B8V3-F1
#
_entry.id   AF-A0A960B8V3-F1
#
_cell.length_a   1.000
_cell.length_b   1.000
_cell.length_c   1.000
_cell.angle_alpha   90.00
_cell.angle_beta   90.00
_cell.angle_gamma   90.00
#
_symmetry.space_group_name_H-M   'P 1'
#
loop_
_entity.id
_entity.type
_entity.pdbx_description
1 polymer ?
#
loop_
_entity_poly.entity_id
_entity_poly.type
_entity_poly.pdbx_seq_one_letter_code
_entity_poly.pdbx_strand_id
1 'polypeptide(L)'
;RSEFIRSFLRLHKGMRVDDIRRYIGGRAGRKLRAHLLADALARVEEHRAAGHHTVLVTGGVDLLAEVAAPWFDEVVASGLHERDGVLTGYLAAPPVVGEARAAWLRGYAASGGFDLARSYGYGDSQADTSWLRLLGNPVAVNPDQRLYGYARAHHWEVVEWRRPSSERSPRSQPGTTPNSPERSLRRSEERGSSRRAPAPAPEGEH
;
A
#
# COMPACT_ATOMS: atom_id res chain seq x y z
N ARG A 1 7.22 3.25 8.09
CA ARG A 1 7.86 1.91 8.11
C ARG A 1 8.26 1.48 9.53
N SER A 2 9.08 2.25 10.26
CA SER A 2 9.52 1.91 11.62
C SER A 2 8.42 1.88 12.70
N GLU A 3 7.32 2.61 12.50
CA GLU A 3 6.16 2.58 13.41
C GLU A 3 5.34 1.29 13.25
N PHE A 4 5.16 0.82 12.01
CA PHE A 4 4.48 -0.44 11.73
C PHE A 4 5.18 -1.61 12.43
N ILE A 5 6.50 -1.72 12.29
CA ILE A 5 7.29 -2.79 12.92
C ILE A 5 7.13 -2.72 14.45
N ARG A 6 7.27 -1.53 15.05
CA ARG A 6 7.10 -1.34 16.50
C ARG A 6 5.70 -1.74 16.98
N SER A 7 4.67 -1.36 16.24
CA SER A 7 3.28 -1.73 16.55
C SER A 7 3.06 -3.24 16.39
N PHE A 8 3.59 -3.85 15.32
CA PHE A 8 3.52 -5.29 15.10
C PHE A 8 4.17 -6.06 16.25
N LEU A 9 5.40 -5.68 16.63
CA LEU A 9 6.13 -6.28 17.75
C LEU A 9 5.37 -6.22 19.07
N ARG A 10 4.78 -5.05 19.38
CA ARG A 10 4.01 -4.84 20.61
C ARG A 10 2.75 -5.70 20.63
N LEU A 11 2.04 -5.77 19.51
CA LEU A 11 0.75 -6.48 19.41
C LEU A 11 0.90 -8.01 19.45
N HIS A 12 2.02 -8.54 18.96
CA HIS A 12 2.21 -9.99 18.81
C HIS A 12 3.18 -10.58 19.84
N LYS A 13 3.64 -9.78 20.81
CA LYS A 13 4.45 -10.28 21.93
C LYS A 13 3.70 -11.37 22.69
N GLY A 14 4.36 -12.51 22.93
CA GLY A 14 3.79 -13.66 23.63
C GLY A 14 2.96 -14.59 22.76
N MET A 15 2.80 -14.31 21.47
CA MET A 15 2.12 -15.21 20.54
C MET A 15 3.08 -16.28 20.02
N ARG A 16 2.56 -17.49 19.77
CA ARG A 16 3.33 -18.55 19.10
C ARG A 16 3.50 -18.20 17.63
N VAL A 17 4.71 -18.41 17.11
CA VAL A 17 5.06 -18.13 15.71
C VAL A 17 4.21 -18.96 14.75
N ASP A 18 3.98 -20.24 15.06
CA ASP A 18 3.14 -21.12 14.25
C ASP A 18 1.70 -20.64 14.11
N ASP A 19 1.13 -20.01 15.15
CA ASP A 19 -0.24 -19.52 15.11
C ASP A 19 -0.35 -18.32 14.16
N ILE A 20 0.67 -17.45 14.18
CA ILE A 20 0.78 -16.33 13.25
C ILE A 20 0.99 -16.84 11.82
N ARG A 21 1.91 -17.79 11.61
CA ARG A 21 2.13 -18.42 10.30
C ARG A 21 0.86 -19.06 9.77
N ARG A 22 0.12 -19.80 10.60
CA ARG A 22 -1.16 -20.41 10.21
C ARG A 22 -2.18 -19.36 9.80
N TYR A 23 -2.27 -18.25 10.55
CA TYR A 23 -3.17 -17.15 10.23
C TYR A 23 -2.80 -16.47 8.90
N ILE A 24 -1.50 -16.20 8.70
CA ILE A 24 -0.96 -15.66 7.45
C ILE A 24 -1.17 -16.64 6.30
N GLY A 25 -0.95 -17.94 6.47
CA GLY A 25 -1.22 -18.96 5.46
C GLY A 25 -2.69 -19.03 5.03
N GLY A 26 -3.61 -18.58 5.89
CA GLY A 26 -5.04 -18.57 5.65
C GLY A 26 -5.57 -17.32 4.93
N ARG A 27 -6.68 -16.78 5.45
CA ARG A 27 -7.40 -15.64 4.85
C ARG A 27 -6.54 -14.37 4.84
N ALA A 28 -5.70 -14.16 5.86
CA ALA A 28 -4.90 -12.95 5.97
C ALA A 28 -3.85 -12.86 4.87
N GLY A 29 -3.09 -13.93 4.59
CA GLY A 29 -2.11 -13.93 3.50
C GLY A 29 -2.74 -13.84 2.12
N ARG A 30 -3.96 -14.37 1.92
CA ARG A 30 -4.69 -14.11 0.67
C ARG A 30 -4.97 -12.61 0.46
N LYS A 31 -5.40 -11.91 1.53
CA LYS A 31 -5.58 -10.45 1.47
C LYS A 31 -4.26 -9.73 1.26
N LEU A 32 -3.19 -10.12 1.94
CA LEU A 32 -1.85 -9.54 1.75
C LEU A 32 -1.36 -9.73 0.31
N ARG A 33 -1.51 -10.94 -0.26
CA ARG A 33 -1.16 -11.22 -1.65
C ARG A 33 -1.99 -10.39 -2.64
N ALA A 34 -3.26 -10.15 -2.36
CA ALA A 34 -4.11 -9.28 -3.18
C ALA A 34 -3.65 -7.81 -3.20
N HIS A 35 -2.79 -7.41 -2.26
CA HIS A 35 -2.17 -6.08 -2.24
C HIS A 35 -0.79 -6.03 -2.92
N LEU A 36 -0.24 -7.16 -3.35
CA LEU A 36 0.98 -7.15 -4.17
C LEU A 36 0.70 -6.47 -5.51
N LEU A 37 1.66 -5.68 -5.98
CA LEU A 37 1.54 -4.98 -7.25
C LEU A 37 1.69 -5.99 -8.39
N ALA A 38 0.66 -6.15 -9.23
CA ALA A 38 0.70 -7.09 -10.34
C ALA A 38 1.86 -6.80 -11.29
N ASP A 39 2.13 -5.52 -11.56
CA ASP A 39 3.25 -5.09 -12.41
C ASP A 39 4.62 -5.44 -11.78
N ALA A 40 4.73 -5.47 -10.43
CA ALA A 40 5.94 -5.93 -9.75
C ALA A 40 6.17 -7.43 -9.94
N LEU A 41 5.11 -8.23 -9.78
CA LEU A 41 5.19 -9.68 -9.96
C LEU A 41 5.54 -10.03 -11.41
N ALA A 42 4.94 -9.34 -12.39
CA ALA A 42 5.30 -9.48 -13.80
C ALA A 42 6.78 -9.16 -14.05
N ARG A 43 7.30 -8.08 -13.45
CA ARG A 43 8.72 -7.72 -13.58
C ARG A 43 9.66 -8.76 -12.97
N VAL A 44 9.28 -9.39 -11.86
CA VAL A 44 10.05 -10.48 -11.27
C VAL A 44 10.10 -11.68 -12.23
N GLU A 45 8.97 -12.07 -12.83
CA GLU A 45 8.93 -13.16 -13.81
C GLU A 45 9.76 -12.85 -15.06
N GLU A 46 9.75 -11.60 -15.56
CA GLU A 46 10.62 -11.15 -16.66
C GLU A 46 12.10 -11.37 -16.31
N HIS A 47 12.51 -11.04 -15.09
CA HIS A 47 13.88 -11.27 -14.63
C HIS A 47 14.22 -12.77 -14.50
N ARG A 48 13.30 -13.59 -13.98
CA ARG A 48 13.51 -15.04 -13.91
C ARG A 48 13.65 -15.65 -15.30
N ALA A 49 12.79 -15.23 -16.25
CA ALA A 49 12.86 -15.67 -17.65
C ALA A 49 14.16 -15.25 -18.35
N ALA A 50 14.75 -14.13 -17.94
CA ALA A 50 16.06 -13.66 -18.40
C ALA A 50 17.25 -14.37 -17.71
N GLY A 51 16.99 -15.31 -16.79
CA GLY A 51 18.03 -16.03 -16.05
C GLY A 51 18.65 -15.25 -14.90
N HIS A 52 18.02 -14.17 -14.45
CA HIS A 52 18.49 -13.40 -13.29
C HIS A 52 18.13 -14.11 -11.98
N HIS A 53 19.00 -13.96 -10.98
CA HIS A 53 18.71 -14.33 -9.60
C HIS A 53 17.88 -13.22 -8.93
N THR A 54 16.76 -13.58 -8.32
CA THR A 54 15.77 -12.61 -7.79
C THR A 54 15.75 -12.58 -6.27
N VAL A 55 15.94 -11.40 -5.68
CA VAL A 55 15.99 -11.22 -4.22
C VAL A 55 15.04 -10.12 -3.78
N LEU A 56 14.14 -10.42 -2.84
CA LEU A 56 13.32 -9.41 -2.17
C LEU A 56 14.03 -8.93 -0.91
N VAL A 57 14.40 -7.64 -0.85
CA VAL A 57 14.99 -7.03 0.34
C VAL A 57 14.04 -6.02 0.96
N THR A 58 13.46 -6.36 2.12
CA THR A 58 12.43 -5.55 2.76
C THR A 58 12.78 -5.18 4.20
N GLY A 59 12.38 -3.98 4.60
CA GLY A 59 12.40 -3.59 6.01
C GLY A 59 11.22 -4.16 6.80
N GLY A 60 10.27 -4.84 6.15
CA GLY A 60 9.16 -5.52 6.83
C GLY A 60 9.63 -6.70 7.68
N VAL A 61 8.71 -7.28 8.45
CA VAL A 61 8.99 -8.49 9.25
C VAL A 61 8.94 -9.73 8.36
N ASP A 62 9.81 -10.69 8.65
CA ASP A 62 9.94 -11.98 7.97
C ASP A 62 8.61 -12.72 7.76
N LEU A 63 7.79 -12.86 8.81
CA LEU A 63 6.51 -13.57 8.74
C LEU A 63 5.56 -13.01 7.68
N LEU A 64 5.58 -11.69 7.47
CA LEU A 64 4.76 -11.05 6.43
C LEU A 64 5.42 -11.14 5.06
N ALA A 65 6.75 -11.12 5.00
CA ALA A 65 7.49 -11.24 3.76
C ALA A 65 7.36 -12.64 3.13
N GLU A 66 7.13 -13.68 3.95
CA GLU A 66 6.85 -15.06 3.50
C GLU A 66 5.73 -15.12 2.44
N VAL A 67 4.76 -14.19 2.47
CA VAL A 67 3.66 -14.18 1.48
C VAL A 67 4.12 -13.94 0.05
N ALA A 68 5.28 -13.31 -0.14
CA ALA A 68 5.87 -13.00 -1.43
C ALA A 68 7.02 -13.97 -1.80
N ALA A 69 7.44 -14.85 -0.88
CA ALA A 69 8.53 -15.79 -1.11
C ALA A 69 8.38 -16.65 -2.37
N PRO A 70 7.18 -17.10 -2.81
CA PRO A 70 7.06 -17.91 -4.02
C PRO A 70 7.54 -17.24 -5.32
N TRP A 71 7.68 -15.92 -5.36
CA TRP A 71 8.12 -15.19 -6.56
C TRP A 71 9.63 -14.95 -6.60
N PHE A 72 10.31 -15.02 -5.46
CA PHE A 72 11.73 -14.69 -5.36
C PHE A 72 12.55 -15.95 -5.05
N ASP A 73 13.82 -15.95 -5.45
CA ASP A 73 14.73 -17.03 -5.08
C ASP A 73 15.20 -16.85 -3.63
N GLU A 74 15.25 -15.61 -3.14
CA GLU A 74 15.59 -15.28 -1.76
C GLU A 74 14.74 -14.12 -1.23
N VAL A 75 14.41 -14.17 0.06
CA VAL A 75 13.71 -13.09 0.78
C VAL A 75 14.52 -12.70 2.02
N VAL A 76 14.87 -11.41 2.08
CA VAL A 76 15.61 -10.80 3.17
C VAL A 76 14.69 -9.80 3.86
N ALA A 77 14.35 -10.10 5.11
CA ALA A 77 13.41 -9.33 5.90
C ALA A 77 13.94 -9.16 7.34
N SER A 78 13.28 -8.29 8.11
CA SER A 78 13.63 -8.10 9.52
C SER A 78 13.14 -9.30 10.33
N GLY A 79 14.08 -10.11 10.81
CA GLY A 79 13.78 -11.28 11.63
C GLY A 79 13.13 -10.91 12.96
N LEU A 80 12.08 -11.60 13.34
CA LEU A 80 11.48 -11.46 14.67
C LEU A 80 12.24 -12.34 15.67
N HIS A 81 12.55 -11.80 16.86
CA HIS A 81 13.16 -12.61 17.89
C HIS A 81 12.11 -13.49 18.57
N GLU A 82 12.39 -14.78 18.62
CA GLU A 82 11.57 -15.78 19.29
C GLU A 82 12.37 -16.53 20.36
N ARG A 83 11.66 -17.06 21.35
CA ARG A 83 12.20 -18.02 22.32
C ARG A 83 11.18 -19.13 22.48
N ASP A 84 11.61 -20.37 22.26
CA ASP A 84 10.76 -21.56 22.33
C ASP A 84 9.50 -21.46 21.45
N GLY A 85 9.66 -20.88 20.25
CA GLY A 85 8.57 -20.67 19.29
C GLY A 85 7.58 -19.54 19.67
N VAL A 86 7.93 -18.70 20.65
CA VAL A 86 7.10 -17.58 21.12
C VAL A 86 7.81 -16.24 20.84
N LEU A 87 7.08 -15.29 20.25
CA LEU A 87 7.61 -13.96 19.97
C LEU A 87 7.91 -13.18 21.25
N THR A 88 9.14 -12.66 21.36
CA THR A 88 9.56 -11.88 22.54
C THR A 88 9.15 -10.40 22.47
N GLY A 89 8.73 -9.94 21.28
CA GLY A 89 8.43 -8.54 20.99
C GLY A 89 9.65 -7.70 20.60
N TYR A 90 10.78 -8.35 20.27
CA TYR A 90 11.99 -7.71 19.77
C TYR A 90 12.35 -8.23 18.37
N LEU A 91 13.22 -7.50 17.66
CA LEU A 91 13.83 -7.99 16.42
C LEU A 91 15.03 -8.89 16.75
N ALA A 92 15.28 -9.89 15.92
CA ALA A 92 16.44 -10.76 16.02
C ALA A 92 17.74 -10.02 15.63
N ALA A 93 17.64 -9.04 14.74
CA ALA A 93 18.73 -8.19 14.30
C ALA A 93 18.21 -6.79 13.91
N PRO A 94 19.09 -5.78 13.84
CA PRO A 94 18.72 -4.48 13.28
C PRO A 94 18.16 -4.60 11.84
N PRO A 95 17.09 -3.87 11.48
CA PRO A 95 16.53 -3.91 10.13
C PRO A 95 17.52 -3.51 9.04
N VAL A 96 17.48 -4.21 7.91
CA VAL A 96 18.29 -3.92 6.72
C VAL A 96 17.64 -2.79 5.91
N VAL A 97 17.87 -1.54 6.35
CA VAL A 97 17.30 -0.32 5.75
C VAL A 97 18.37 0.74 5.48
N GLY A 98 18.15 1.59 4.47
CA GLY A 98 19.07 2.67 4.13
C GLY A 98 20.50 2.16 3.89
N GLU A 99 21.48 2.83 4.51
CA GLU A 99 22.90 2.46 4.39
C GLU A 99 23.20 1.03 4.86
N ALA A 100 22.46 0.49 5.83
CA ALA A 100 22.62 -0.92 6.23
C ALA A 100 22.25 -1.88 5.08
N ARG A 101 21.25 -1.51 4.25
CA ARG A 101 20.92 -2.26 3.04
C ARG A 101 21.99 -2.13 1.97
N ALA A 102 22.57 -0.95 1.80
CA ALA A 102 23.69 -0.74 0.88
C ALA A 102 24.90 -1.59 1.27
N ALA A 103 25.25 -1.64 2.56
CA ALA A 103 26.32 -2.47 3.09
C ALA A 103 26.03 -3.97 2.89
N TRP A 104 24.81 -4.41 3.23
CA TRP A 104 24.37 -5.79 3.02
C TRP A 104 24.47 -6.18 1.53
N LEU A 105 23.99 -5.34 0.61
CA LEU A 105 24.00 -5.62 -0.82
C LEU A 105 25.43 -5.80 -1.38
N ARG A 106 26.39 -4.99 -0.91
CA ARG A 106 27.80 -5.15 -1.29
C ARG A 106 28.37 -6.49 -0.81
N GLY A 107 28.09 -6.85 0.45
CA GLY A 107 28.53 -8.12 1.02
C GLY A 107 27.94 -9.31 0.27
N TYR A 108 26.63 -9.25 0.02
CA TYR A 108 25.87 -10.26 -0.74
C TYR A 108 26.43 -10.46 -2.15
N ALA A 109 26.66 -9.36 -2.87
CA ALA A 109 27.22 -9.39 -4.21
C ALA A 109 28.64 -9.99 -4.23
N ALA A 110 29.49 -9.58 -3.28
CA ALA A 110 30.85 -10.10 -3.17
C ALA A 110 30.87 -11.61 -2.86
N SER A 111 30.01 -12.09 -1.96
CA SER A 111 29.95 -13.52 -1.62
C SER A 111 29.35 -14.37 -2.74
N GLY A 112 28.37 -13.83 -3.47
CA GLY A 112 27.69 -14.55 -4.54
C GLY A 112 28.33 -14.40 -5.94
N GLY A 113 29.34 -13.54 -6.06
CA GLY A 113 29.95 -13.23 -7.36
C GLY A 113 29.03 -12.43 -8.30
N PHE A 114 28.09 -11.64 -7.75
CA PHE A 114 27.16 -10.83 -8.53
C PHE A 114 27.79 -9.50 -8.94
N ASP A 115 27.68 -9.15 -10.22
CA ASP A 115 28.08 -7.84 -10.73
C ASP A 115 26.95 -6.81 -10.55
N LEU A 116 27.12 -5.91 -9.59
CA LEU A 116 26.15 -4.85 -9.30
C LEU A 116 25.98 -3.88 -10.48
N ALA A 117 27.02 -3.64 -11.29
CA ALA A 117 26.93 -2.77 -12.46
C ALA A 117 26.08 -3.38 -13.58
N ARG A 118 25.80 -4.69 -13.53
CA ARG A 118 24.88 -5.39 -14.44
C ARG A 118 23.55 -5.76 -13.78
N SER A 119 23.37 -5.40 -12.51
CA SER A 119 22.20 -5.75 -11.72
C SER A 119 21.12 -4.67 -11.81
N TYR A 120 19.89 -5.07 -11.46
CA TYR A 120 18.68 -4.23 -11.47
C TYR A 120 18.19 -4.00 -10.04
N GLY A 121 17.59 -2.84 -9.79
CA GLY A 121 17.03 -2.52 -8.48
C GLY A 121 15.78 -1.67 -8.57
N TYR A 122 14.84 -1.93 -7.66
CA TYR A 122 13.53 -1.28 -7.61
C TYR A 122 13.29 -0.73 -6.20
N GLY A 123 12.98 0.56 -6.08
CA GLY A 123 12.68 1.18 -4.78
C GLY A 123 11.69 2.33 -4.90
N ASP A 124 11.01 2.64 -3.79
CA ASP A 124 9.87 3.56 -3.75
C ASP A 124 10.08 4.79 -2.87
N SER A 125 11.17 4.80 -2.08
CA SER A 125 11.38 5.84 -1.09
C SER A 125 12.79 6.41 -1.11
N GLN A 126 12.97 7.61 -0.54
CA GLN A 126 14.30 8.21 -0.37
C GLN A 126 15.30 7.30 0.37
N ALA A 127 14.81 6.43 1.25
CA ALA A 127 15.67 5.48 1.96
C ALA A 127 16.32 4.48 0.99
N ASP A 128 15.72 4.24 -0.17
CA ASP A 128 16.20 3.28 -1.16
C ASP A 128 17.33 3.84 -2.05
N THR A 129 17.48 5.15 -2.11
CA THR A 129 18.56 5.81 -2.88
C THR A 129 19.95 5.27 -2.54
N SER A 130 20.21 5.02 -1.26
CA SER A 130 21.52 4.60 -0.73
C SER A 130 22.05 3.30 -1.36
N TRP A 131 21.16 2.33 -1.62
CA TRP A 131 21.51 1.03 -2.20
C TRP A 131 21.23 0.98 -3.70
N LEU A 132 20.19 1.67 -4.20
CA LEU A 132 19.89 1.73 -5.63
C LEU A 132 21.05 2.31 -6.44
N ARG A 133 21.73 3.34 -5.91
CA ARG A 133 22.89 3.96 -6.57
C ARG A 133 24.10 3.03 -6.76
N LEU A 134 24.09 1.84 -6.17
CA LEU A 134 25.14 0.84 -6.34
C LEU A 134 24.94 0.01 -7.61
N LEU A 135 23.74 0.05 -8.19
CA LEU A 135 23.33 -0.80 -9.29
C LEU A 135 23.48 -0.08 -10.62
N GLY A 136 23.76 -0.83 -11.69
CA GLY A 136 23.82 -0.28 -13.03
C GLY A 136 22.46 0.07 -13.62
N ASN A 137 21.39 -0.60 -13.17
CA ASN A 137 20.03 -0.40 -13.66
C ASN A 137 19.06 -0.07 -12.51
N PRO A 138 19.17 1.10 -11.87
CA PRO A 138 18.26 1.53 -10.81
C PRO A 138 16.94 2.06 -11.38
N VAL A 139 15.83 1.67 -10.75
CA VAL A 139 14.47 2.05 -11.13
C VAL A 139 13.72 2.57 -9.91
N ALA A 140 13.18 3.78 -10.03
CA ALA A 140 12.29 4.37 -9.04
C ALA A 140 10.83 4.00 -9.34
N VAL A 141 10.17 3.31 -8.42
CA VAL A 141 8.82 2.76 -8.60
C VAL A 141 7.85 3.51 -7.71
N ASN A 142 6.83 4.14 -8.28
CA ASN A 142 5.85 4.95 -7.55
C ASN A 142 6.52 5.88 -6.49
N PRO A 143 7.61 6.60 -6.84
CA PRO A 143 8.53 7.15 -5.86
C PRO A 143 7.90 8.25 -5.01
N ASP A 144 8.36 8.37 -3.76
CA ASP A 144 8.14 9.60 -3.00
C ASP A 144 8.80 10.82 -3.69
N GLN A 145 8.39 12.02 -3.30
CA GLN A 145 8.86 13.27 -3.93
C GLN A 145 10.38 13.42 -3.90
N ARG A 146 11.06 12.89 -2.87
CA ARG A 146 12.51 13.01 -2.71
C ARG A 146 13.23 12.04 -3.63
N LEU A 147 12.81 10.77 -3.67
CA LEU A 147 13.35 9.79 -4.61
C LEU A 147 13.07 10.20 -6.06
N TYR A 148 11.89 10.77 -6.35
CA TYR A 148 11.57 11.29 -7.68
C TYR A 148 12.57 12.37 -8.11
N GLY A 149 12.83 13.37 -7.26
CA GLY A 149 13.82 14.42 -7.54
C GLY A 149 15.22 13.86 -7.78
N TYR A 150 15.65 12.90 -6.95
CA TYR A 150 16.94 12.23 -7.11
C TYR A 150 17.03 11.43 -8.41
N ALA A 151 16.01 10.61 -8.71
CA ALA A 151 15.92 9.81 -9.92
C ALA A 151 16.01 10.67 -11.18
N ARG A 152 15.30 11.81 -11.21
CA ARG A 152 15.36 12.76 -12.34
C ARG A 152 16.73 13.40 -12.50
N ALA A 153 17.38 13.78 -11.41
CA ALA A 153 18.72 14.37 -11.44
C ALA A 153 19.81 13.39 -11.90
N HIS A 154 19.58 12.08 -11.74
CA HIS A 154 20.52 11.02 -12.11
C HIS A 154 20.05 10.14 -13.26
N HIS A 155 19.03 10.56 -14.00
CA HIS A 155 18.49 9.85 -15.17
C HIS A 155 18.05 8.40 -14.89
N TRP A 156 17.59 8.11 -13.67
CA TRP A 156 17.01 6.82 -13.36
C TRP A 156 15.65 6.68 -14.03
N GLU A 157 15.31 5.45 -14.41
CA GLU A 157 13.98 5.13 -14.88
C GLU A 157 12.98 5.36 -13.74
N VAL A 158 11.86 6.00 -14.06
CA VAL A 158 10.74 6.18 -13.14
C VAL A 158 9.53 5.48 -13.73
N VAL A 159 8.96 4.54 -12.98
CA VAL A 159 7.79 3.76 -13.41
C VAL A 159 6.64 3.92 -12.42
N GLU A 160 5.44 3.97 -12.98
CA GLU A 160 4.20 3.94 -12.20
C GLU A 160 3.56 2.56 -12.34
N TRP A 161 3.56 1.80 -11.24
CA TRP A 161 2.94 0.48 -11.15
C TRP A 161 1.56 0.58 -10.53
N ARG A 162 0.59 -0.08 -11.17
CA ARG A 162 -0.81 -0.05 -10.74
C ARG A 162 -0.95 -0.71 -9.39
N ARG A 163 -1.46 0.07 -8.45
CA ARG A 163 -1.93 -0.45 -7.16
C ARG A 163 -3.27 -1.16 -7.40
N PRO A 164 -3.50 -2.33 -6.77
CA PRO A 164 -4.81 -2.96 -6.82
C PRO A 164 -5.83 -1.93 -6.35
N SER A 165 -6.84 -1.65 -7.19
CA SER A 165 -7.89 -0.70 -6.83
C SER A 165 -8.56 -1.21 -5.57
N SER A 166 -8.49 -0.46 -4.47
CA SER A 166 -9.47 -0.61 -3.41
C SER A 166 -10.82 -0.49 -4.11
N GLU A 167 -11.67 -1.50 -4.03
CA GLU A 167 -13.04 -1.46 -4.56
C GLU A 167 -13.61 -0.08 -4.26
N ARG A 168 -13.90 0.69 -5.32
CA ARG A 168 -14.62 1.95 -5.16
C ARG A 168 -15.97 1.54 -4.59
N SER A 169 -16.18 1.79 -3.30
CA SER A 169 -17.53 1.82 -2.74
C SER A 169 -18.37 2.68 -3.69
N PRO A 170 -19.49 2.17 -4.23
CA PRO A 170 -20.28 2.92 -5.19
C PRO A 170 -20.58 4.27 -4.55
N ARG A 171 -20.15 5.35 -5.23
CA ARG A 171 -20.49 6.71 -4.82
C ARG A 171 -22.01 6.74 -4.71
N SER A 172 -22.52 6.93 -3.50
CA SER A 172 -23.88 7.37 -3.28
C SER A 172 -24.10 8.56 -4.21
N GLN A 173 -24.98 8.42 -5.19
CA GLN A 173 -25.38 9.57 -6.00
C GLN A 173 -25.90 10.65 -5.02
N PRO A 174 -25.51 11.92 -5.17
CA PRO A 174 -26.17 12.98 -4.42
C PRO A 174 -27.64 12.93 -4.82
N GLY A 175 -28.50 12.67 -3.83
CA GLY A 175 -29.93 12.63 -4.01
C GLY A 175 -30.40 13.92 -4.67
N THR A 176 -31.22 13.76 -5.69
CA THR A 176 -32.11 14.78 -6.23
C THR A 176 -32.80 15.48 -5.06
N THR A 177 -32.41 16.73 -4.79
CA THR A 177 -33.09 17.59 -3.81
C THR A 177 -34.50 17.90 -4.32
N PRO A 178 -35.56 17.71 -3.53
CA PRO A 178 -36.87 18.21 -3.88
C PRO A 178 -36.87 19.74 -3.77
N ASN A 179 -37.35 20.32 -4.86
CA ASN A 179 -37.70 21.71 -5.07
C ASN A 179 -38.37 22.37 -3.84
N SER A 180 -37.93 23.57 -3.44
CA SER A 180 -38.74 24.51 -2.68
C SER A 180 -38.40 25.94 -3.14
N PRO A 181 -39.39 26.74 -3.62
CA PRO A 181 -39.11 27.93 -4.40
C PRO A 181 -39.46 29.21 -3.64
N GLU A 182 -38.48 30.08 -3.39
CA GLU A 182 -38.70 31.50 -3.06
C GLU A 182 -37.42 32.28 -3.43
N ARG A 183 -37.40 33.50 -3.94
CA ARG A 183 -38.40 34.42 -4.50
C ARG A 183 -37.62 35.68 -4.92
N SER A 184 -37.64 36.05 -6.20
CA SER A 184 -37.41 37.42 -6.67
C SER A 184 -37.63 37.45 -8.18
N LEU A 185 -38.27 38.41 -8.85
CA LEU A 185 -39.20 39.50 -8.52
C LEU A 185 -39.35 40.21 -9.89
N ARG A 186 -40.60 40.60 -10.25
CA ARG A 186 -40.97 41.51 -11.36
C ARG A 186 -40.93 40.83 -12.74
N ARG A 187 -41.99 40.88 -13.57
CA ARG A 187 -42.84 42.02 -13.92
C ARG A 187 -44.10 41.50 -14.67
N SER A 188 -45.23 42.22 -14.52
CA SER A 188 -46.42 42.23 -15.40
C SER A 188 -47.28 40.95 -15.41
N GLU A 189 -48.61 40.91 -15.36
CA GLU A 189 -49.70 41.90 -15.44
C GLU A 189 -51.00 41.19 -14.98
N GLU A 190 -51.85 41.94 -14.26
CA GLU A 190 -53.32 41.98 -14.29
C GLU A 190 -54.23 40.72 -14.28
N ARG A 191 -55.36 40.90 -13.55
CA ARG A 191 -56.65 40.17 -13.52
C ARG A 191 -56.64 38.99 -12.53
N GLY A 192 -57.51 38.90 -11.54
CA GLY A 192 -58.72 39.65 -11.20
C GLY A 192 -59.65 38.70 -10.47
N SER A 193 -59.94 39.03 -9.21
CA SER A 193 -61.18 38.75 -8.46
C SER A 193 -61.78 37.33 -8.45
N SER A 194 -61.88 36.73 -7.26
CA SER A 194 -63.17 36.56 -6.55
C SER A 194 -63.12 35.47 -5.46
N ARG A 195 -63.36 35.90 -4.20
CA ARG A 195 -64.25 35.35 -3.14
C ARG A 195 -64.40 33.81 -3.05
N ARG A 196 -64.41 33.14 -1.89
CA ARG A 196 -65.16 33.42 -0.65
C ARG A 196 -64.79 32.37 0.43
N ALA A 197 -64.98 32.73 1.70
CA ALA A 197 -64.67 31.96 2.92
C ALA A 197 -65.75 30.88 3.27
N PRO A 198 -65.52 30.03 4.30
CA PRO A 198 -66.14 28.70 4.50
C PRO A 198 -67.40 28.71 5.40
N ALA A 199 -68.05 27.55 5.54
CA ALA A 199 -69.14 27.31 6.50
C ALA A 199 -68.95 25.95 7.23
N PRO A 200 -69.13 25.88 8.56
CA PRO A 200 -69.18 24.64 9.33
C PRO A 200 -70.64 24.19 9.67
N ALA A 201 -70.73 22.98 10.23
CA ALA A 201 -71.88 22.11 10.52
C ALA A 201 -73.04 22.71 11.37
N PRO A 202 -74.17 21.98 11.56
CA PRO A 202 -74.29 21.19 12.81
C PRO A 202 -75.10 19.88 12.73
N GLU A 203 -74.84 18.99 13.70
CA GLU A 203 -75.69 17.86 14.10
C GLU A 203 -76.84 18.33 15.01
N GLY A 204 -77.94 17.57 14.99
CA GLY A 204 -79.22 17.89 15.59
C GLY A 204 -79.34 17.71 17.10
N GLU A 205 -80.44 18.29 17.58
CA GLU A 205 -80.92 18.48 18.95
C GLU A 205 -81.06 17.20 19.77
N HIS A 206 -80.66 17.23 21.05
CA HIS A 206 -81.56 17.48 22.19
C HIS A 206 -80.79 17.70 23.49
#